data_AF-A0A7Y5CRY6-F1
#
_entry.id   AF-A0A7Y5CRY6-F1
#
_cell.length_a   1.000
_cell.length_b   1.000
_cell.length_c   1.000
_cell.angle_alpha   90.00
_cell.angle_beta   90.00
_cell.angle_gamma   90.00
#
_symmetry.space_group_name_H-M   'P 1'
#
loop_
_entity.id
_entity.type
_entity.pdbx_description
1 polymer ?
#
loop_
_entity_poly.entity_id
_entity_poly.type
_entity_poly.pdbx_seq_one_letter_code
_entity_poly.pdbx_strand_id
1 'polypeptide(L)' 'MAAQNDARKVLAKLAHDLRNRVNTAQLNLEAAELIAGRLTGTEAERLLRHLRIVAGELSKLQAAVVQATEKL' A
#
# COMPACT_ATOMS: atom_id res chain seq x y z
N MET A 1 -27.33 -17.24 -18.06
CA MET A 1 -27.12 -15.81 -17.75
C MET A 1 -25.79 -15.70 -17.02
N ALA A 2 -24.75 -15.25 -17.70
CA ALA A 2 -23.40 -15.30 -17.17
C ALA A 2 -23.27 -14.31 -15.99
N ALA A 3 -22.99 -14.82 -14.81
CA ALA A 3 -22.48 -14.07 -13.66
C ALA A 3 -21.03 -13.60 -13.95
N GLN A 4 -20.85 -12.90 -15.07
CA GLN A 4 -19.57 -12.41 -15.56
C GLN A 4 -19.19 -11.16 -14.79
N ASN A 5 -18.16 -11.30 -13.95
CA ASN A 5 -17.24 -10.26 -13.48
C ASN A 5 -17.56 -8.85 -14.00
N ASP A 6 -18.37 -8.12 -13.24
CA ASP A 6 -18.49 -6.67 -13.40
C ASP A 6 -17.14 -6.07 -12.99
N ALA A 7 -16.30 -5.75 -13.99
CA ALA A 7 -14.93 -5.29 -13.81
C ALA A 7 -14.86 -4.10 -12.84
N ARG A 8 -15.89 -3.25 -12.85
CA ARG A 8 -16.01 -2.13 -11.92
C ARG A 8 -16.17 -2.59 -10.47
N LYS A 9 -16.96 -3.64 -10.20
CA LYS A 9 -17.12 -4.22 -8.85
C LYS A 9 -15.83 -4.89 -8.36
N VAL A 10 -15.10 -5.57 -9.25
CA VAL A 10 -13.82 -6.20 -8.92
C VAL A 10 -12.78 -5.14 -8.54
N LEU A 11 -12.64 -4.08 -9.34
CA LEU A 11 -11.69 -3.00 -9.05
C LEU A 11 -12.08 -2.20 -7.80
N ALA A 12 -13.38 -1.93 -7.59
CA ALA A 12 -13.86 -1.28 -6.36
C ALA A 12 -13.53 -2.09 -5.11
N LYS A 13 -13.71 -3.41 -5.15
CA LYS A 13 -13.32 -4.30 -4.04
C LYS A 13 -11.80 -4.29 -3.83
N LEU A 14 -11.02 -4.37 -4.91
CA LEU A 14 -9.56 -4.32 -4.83
C LEU A 14 -9.06 -2.98 -4.24
N ALA A 15 -9.66 -1.85 -4.63
CA ALA A 15 -9.33 -0.54 -4.06
C ALA A 15 -9.61 -0.49 -2.55
N HIS A 16 -10.72 -1.09 -2.11
CA HIS A 16 -11.08 -1.21 -0.71
C HIS A 16 -10.07 -2.09 0.06
N ASP A 17 -9.75 -3.27 -0.45
CA ASP A 17 -8.81 -4.20 0.19
C ASP A 17 -7.40 -3.60 0.29
N LEU A 18 -6.98 -2.84 -0.73
CA LEU A 18 -5.71 -2.11 -0.74
C LEU A 18 -5.65 -0.99 0.31
N ARG A 19 -6.78 -0.38 0.69
CA ARG A 19 -6.80 0.69 1.70
C ARG A 19 -6.22 0.23 3.04
N ASN A 20 -6.62 -0.94 3.51
CA ASN A 20 -6.10 -1.49 4.76
C ASN A 20 -4.61 -1.82 4.63
N ARG A 21 -4.18 -2.35 3.49
CA ARG A 21 -2.76 -2.69 3.24
C ARG A 21 -1.87 -1.45 3.19
N VAL A 22 -2.32 -0.38 2.54
CA VAL A 22 -1.62 0.91 2.51
C VAL A 22 -1.50 1.48 3.92
N ASN A 23 -2.60 1.52 4.68
CA ASN A 23 -2.58 2.01 6.06
C ASN A 23 -1.60 1.22 6.94
N THR A 24 -1.62 -0.12 6.86
CA THR A 24 -0.67 -0.96 7.62
C THR A 24 0.78 -0.69 7.20
N ALA A 25 1.06 -0.55 5.90
CA ALA A 25 2.41 -0.25 5.42
C ALA A 25 2.91 1.12 5.90
N GLN A 26 2.02 2.12 5.93
CA GLN A 26 2.32 3.46 6.47
C GLN A 26 2.61 3.41 7.99
N LEU A 27 1.77 2.71 8.78
CA LEU A 27 2.02 2.54 10.21
C LEU A 27 3.33 1.81 10.51
N ASN A 28 3.66 0.78 9.72
CA ASN A 28 4.93 0.08 9.85
C ASN A 28 6.12 0.98 9.50
N LEU A 29 5.97 1.84 8.49
CA LEU A 29 6.98 2.82 8.13
C LEU A 29 7.19 3.86 9.25
N GLU A 30 6.12 4.43 9.79
CA GLU A 30 6.19 5.38 10.92
C GLU A 30 6.86 4.74 12.14
N ALA A 31 6.50 3.50 12.48
CA ALA A 31 7.14 2.75 13.56
C ALA A 31 8.64 2.54 13.31
N ALA A 32 9.02 2.22 12.07
CA ALA A 32 10.42 2.05 11.70
C ALA A 32 11.20 3.37 11.72
N GLU A 33 10.59 4.50 11.36
CA GLU A 33 11.20 5.83 11.46
C GLU A 33 11.49 6.21 12.91
N LEU A 34 10.54 5.94 13.82
CA LEU A 34 10.72 6.14 15.26
C LEU A 34 11.85 5.28 15.83
N ILE A 35 11.94 4.02 15.38
CA ILE A 35 12.99 3.09 15.82
C ILE A 35 14.35 3.51 15.26
N ALA A 36 14.44 3.84 13.96
CA ALA A 36 15.68 4.26 13.32
C ALA A 36 16.22 5.58 13.91
N GLY A 37 15.35 6.50 14.33
CA GLY A 37 15.76 7.72 15.05
C GLY A 37 16.36 7.46 16.44
N ARG A 38 16.15 6.26 17.01
CA ARG A 38 16.66 5.85 18.34
C ARG A 38 17.79 4.84 18.27
N LEU A 39 17.88 4.08 17.20
CA LEU A 39 18.89 3.04 16.98
C LEU A 39 19.82 3.45 15.84
N THR A 40 21.07 3.79 16.16
CA THR A 40 22.13 3.97 15.16
C THR A 40 22.64 2.60 14.71
N GLY A 41 21.94 1.98 13.76
CA GLY A 41 22.29 0.68 13.21
C GLY A 41 21.98 0.57 11.72
N THR A 42 22.94 0.06 10.95
CA THR A 42 22.85 -0.10 9.48
C THR A 42 21.66 -0.96 9.03
N GLU A 43 21.27 -1.94 9.84
CA GLU A 43 20.09 -2.78 9.59
C GLU A 43 18.77 -2.04 9.83
N ALA A 44 18.70 -1.12 10.80
CA ALA A 44 17.51 -0.30 11.02
C ALA A 44 17.28 0.66 9.84
N GLU A 45 18.35 1.27 9.33
CA GLU A 45 18.28 2.10 8.12
C GLU A 45 17.90 1.29 6.88
N ARG A 46 18.40 0.06 6.75
CA ARG A 46 18.05 -0.85 5.65
C ARG A 46 16.57 -1.22 5.69
N LEU A 47 16.07 -1.62 6.86
CA LEU A 47 14.65 -1.92 7.07
C LEU A 47 13.78 -0.69 6.74
N LEU A 48 14.19 0.49 7.19
CA LEU A 48 13.49 1.74 6.89
C LEU A 48 13.41 1.99 5.38
N ARG A 49 14.51 1.81 4.64
CA ARG A 49 14.51 1.95 3.17
C ARG A 49 13.53 0.98 2.51
N HIS A 50 13.51 -0.28 2.94
CA HIS A 50 12.56 -1.27 2.40
C HIS A 50 11.11 -0.91 2.70
N LEU A 51 10.81 -0.47 3.92
CA LEU A 51 9.45 -0.07 4.29
C LEU A 51 8.97 1.17 3.53
N ARG A 52 9.87 2.13 3.26
CA ARG A 52 9.56 3.28 2.40
C ARG A 52 9.18 2.86 0.98
N ILE A 53 9.94 1.93 0.40
CA ILE A 53 9.65 1.39 -0.94
C ILE A 53 8.27 0.73 -0.94
N VAL A 54 8.03 -0.20 -0.01
CA VAL A 54 6.77 -0.96 0.06
C VAL A 54 5.56 -0.05 0.27
N ALA A 55 5.63 0.90 1.21
CA ALA A 55 4.55 1.85 1.45
C ALA A 55 4.27 2.73 0.21
N GLY A 56 5.32 3.16 -0.49
CA GLY A 56 5.21 3.92 -1.73
C GLY A 56 4.60 3.13 -2.88
N GLU A 57 5.04 1.89 -3.10
CA GLU A 57 4.52 1.01 -4.15
C GLU A 57 3.06 0.63 -3.91
N LEU A 58 2.68 0.32 -2.67
CA LEU A 58 1.29 0.04 -2.33
C LEU A 58 0.39 1.27 -2.53
N SER A 59 0.86 2.46 -2.17
CA SER A 59 0.12 3.71 -2.39
C SER A 59 -0.08 3.99 -3.88
N LYS A 60 0.95 3.78 -4.70
CA LYS A 60 0.86 3.91 -6.17
C LYS A 60 -0.10 2.89 -6.78
N LEU A 61 -0.04 1.64 -6.33
CA LEU A 61 -0.96 0.58 -6.78
C LEU A 61 -2.40 0.94 -6.43
N GLN A 62 -2.67 1.39 -5.20
CA GLN A 62 -4.01 1.82 -4.80
C GLN A 62 -4.52 2.96 -5.69
N ALA A 63 -3.71 3.98 -5.93
CA ALA A 63 -4.07 5.09 -6.81
C ALA A 63 -4.39 4.62 -8.23
N ALA A 64 -3.59 3.71 -8.78
CA ALA A 64 -3.82 3.15 -10.11
C ALA A 64 -5.14 2.36 -10.18
N VAL A 65 -5.48 1.58 -9.15
CA VAL A 65 -6.75 0.83 -9.09
C VAL A 65 -7.96 1.77 -8.98
N VAL A 66 -7.86 2.82 -8.16
CA VAL A 66 -8.92 3.85 -8.06
C VAL A 66 -9.14 4.53 -9.41
N GLN A 67 -8.07 5.02 -10.04
CA GLN A 67 -8.16 5.65 -11.36
C GLN A 67 -8.71 4.71 -12.44
N ALA A 68 -8.35 3.42 -12.41
CA ALA A 68 -8.90 2.43 -13.32
C ALA A 68 -10.39 2.21 -13.08
N THR A 69 -10.85 2.25 -11.83
CA THR A 69 -12.27 2.12 -11.46
C THR A 69 -13.08 3.32 -11.96
N GLU A 70 -12.53 4.53 -11.87
CA GLU A 70 -13.19 5.78 -12.30
C GLU A 70 -13.35 5.89 -13.83
N LYS A 71 -12.51 5.20 -14.59
CA LYS A 71 -12.52 5.20 -16.07
C LYS A 71 -13.47 4.16 -16.69
N LEU A 72 -14.08 3.28 -15.89
CA LEU A 72 -15.08 2.28 -16.32
C LEU A 72 -16.50 2.80 -16.08
#